data_AF-A0A8B7U695-F1
#
_entry.id   AF-A0A8B7U695-F1
#
_cell.length_a   1.000
_cell.length_b   1.000
_cell.length_c   1.000
_cell.angle_alpha   90.00
_cell.angle_beta   90.00
_cell.angle_gamma   90.00
#
_symmetry.space_group_name_H-M   'P 1'
#
loop_
_entity.id
_entity.type
_entity.pdbx_description
1 polymer ?
#
loop_
_entity_poly.entity_id
_entity_poly.type
_entity_poly.pdbx_seq_one_letter_code
_entity_poly.pdbx_strand_id
1 'polypeptide(L)'
;MQRKLVTLVHCQLVEEEGRIRAMRAARSLGERTVTELILQHQNPQQLSSNLWAAVRARGCQFLGPAMQEEALKLVLLALEDGSALSRKVLVLFVVQRLEPRFPQASKTSIGHVVQLLYRASCFKVTKRDEDSSLMQLKEEFRTYEALRREHDSQIVQIAMEAGLRIAPDQWSSLLYGDQSHKSHMQSIIDKLQTPASFAQSVQELTIALQRTGDPANLNRLRPHLELLANIDPSPDAPPPTWEQLENGLVAVRTVVHGLVDYIQNHSKKGADQQQPPQHSKYKTYMCRDMKQRGGCPRGASCTFAHSQEELEK
;
A
#
# COMPACT_ATOMS: atom_id res chain seq x y z
N MET A 1 -7.22 9.30 14.32
CA MET A 1 -6.69 10.10 15.44
C MET A 1 -7.67 10.21 16.61
N GLN A 2 -8.83 10.88 16.45
CA GLN A 2 -9.75 11.17 17.57
C GLN A 2 -10.14 9.97 18.44
N ARG A 3 -10.49 8.81 17.84
CA ARG A 3 -10.80 7.59 18.61
C ARG A 3 -9.68 7.18 19.57
N LYS A 4 -8.42 7.24 19.12
CA LYS A 4 -7.26 6.88 19.94
C LYS A 4 -6.96 7.93 21.02
N LEU A 5 -7.27 9.21 20.75
CA LEU A 5 -7.20 10.27 21.76
C LEU A 5 -8.22 10.03 22.88
N VAL A 6 -9.47 9.71 22.53
CA VAL A 6 -10.51 9.35 23.51
C VAL A 6 -10.07 8.17 24.37
N THR A 7 -9.47 7.13 23.75
CA THR A 7 -8.91 6.00 24.50
C THR A 7 -7.86 6.43 25.52
N LEU A 8 -6.93 7.33 25.15
CA LEU A 8 -5.91 7.83 26.08
C LEU A 8 -6.54 8.65 27.22
N VAL A 9 -7.49 9.53 26.92
CA VAL A 9 -8.15 10.41 27.91
C VAL A 9 -8.92 9.62 28.96
N HIS A 10 -9.46 8.45 28.61
CA HIS A 10 -10.19 7.58 29.55
C HIS A 10 -9.28 6.71 30.44
N CYS A 11 -7.95 6.81 30.33
CA CYS A 11 -7.04 6.02 31.16
C CYS A 11 -6.91 6.62 32.57
N GLN A 12 -7.21 5.82 33.60
CA GLN A 12 -7.13 6.23 35.00
C GLN A 12 -5.70 6.13 35.54
N LEU A 13 -4.93 7.22 35.51
CA LEU A 13 -3.48 7.18 35.79
C LEU A 13 -3.12 6.88 37.26
N VAL A 14 -4.07 7.05 38.19
CA VAL A 14 -3.86 6.67 39.60
C VAL A 14 -3.81 5.14 39.79
N GLU A 15 -4.41 4.38 38.87
CA GLU A 15 -4.42 2.91 38.87
C GLU A 15 -3.32 2.35 37.97
N GLU A 16 -2.70 1.25 38.37
CA GLU A 16 -1.65 0.57 37.59
C GLU A 16 -2.13 0.12 36.20
N GLU A 17 -3.29 -0.52 36.15
CA GLU A 17 -3.93 -0.97 34.92
C GLU A 17 -4.22 0.22 33.98
N GLY A 18 -4.62 1.36 34.53
CA GLY A 18 -4.83 2.58 33.76
C GLY A 18 -3.52 3.13 33.18
N ARG A 19 -2.40 3.04 33.90
CA ARG A 19 -1.07 3.44 33.38
C ARG A 19 -0.58 2.53 32.25
N ILE A 20 -0.76 1.22 32.36
CA ILE A 20 -0.43 0.27 31.28
C ILE A 20 -1.24 0.61 30.01
N ARG A 21 -2.55 0.82 30.16
CA ARG A 21 -3.43 1.21 29.05
C ARG A 21 -3.01 2.55 28.44
N ALA A 22 -2.62 3.53 29.25
CA ALA A 22 -2.15 4.83 28.79
C ALA A 22 -0.90 4.69 27.91
N MET A 23 0.07 3.83 28.29
CA MET A 23 1.28 3.61 27.48
C MET A 23 0.96 2.95 26.14
N ARG A 24 0.09 1.93 26.12
CA ARG A 24 -0.37 1.31 24.86
C ARG A 24 -1.13 2.33 23.98
N ALA A 25 -1.97 3.16 24.58
CA ALA A 25 -2.69 4.22 23.87
C ALA A 25 -1.75 5.30 23.31
N ALA A 26 -0.71 5.69 24.06
CA ALA A 26 0.32 6.64 23.64
C ALA A 26 1.12 6.10 22.43
N ARG A 27 1.58 4.84 22.50
CA ARG A 27 2.22 4.14 21.37
C ARG A 27 1.32 4.13 20.13
N SER A 28 0.07 3.73 20.32
CA SER A 28 -0.96 3.63 19.27
C SER A 28 -1.26 4.99 18.60
N LEU A 29 -1.21 6.08 19.36
CA LEU A 29 -1.30 7.45 18.83
C LEU A 29 -0.06 7.85 18.04
N GLY A 30 1.14 7.58 18.57
CA GLY A 30 2.41 7.85 17.88
C GLY A 30 2.48 7.16 16.51
N GLU A 31 2.15 5.86 16.47
CA GLU A 31 2.13 5.06 15.24
C GLU A 31 1.13 5.61 14.21
N ARG A 32 -0.06 6.01 14.67
CA ARG A 32 -1.03 6.64 13.78
C ARG A 32 -0.55 8.00 13.29
N THR A 33 0.09 8.80 14.13
CA THR A 33 0.65 10.10 13.72
C THR A 33 1.68 9.94 12.60
N VAL A 34 2.60 8.98 12.71
CA VAL A 34 3.58 8.70 11.64
C VAL A 34 2.88 8.33 10.35
N THR A 35 1.84 7.49 10.42
CA THR A 35 1.05 7.12 9.24
C THR A 35 0.42 8.36 8.58
N GLU A 36 -0.19 9.27 9.36
CA GLU A 36 -0.77 10.50 8.82
C GLU A 36 0.29 11.39 8.17
N LEU A 37 1.47 11.55 8.80
CA LEU A 37 2.56 12.35 8.25
C LEU A 37 3.09 11.77 6.93
N ILE A 38 3.30 10.45 6.84
CA ILE A 38 3.72 9.79 5.59
C ILE A 38 2.68 10.04 4.49
N LEU A 39 1.39 9.92 4.80
CA LEU A 39 0.32 10.15 3.83
C LEU A 39 0.30 11.59 3.31
N GLN A 40 0.67 12.59 4.12
CA GLN A 40 0.81 13.97 3.64
C GLN A 40 1.99 14.17 2.68
N HIS A 41 3.03 13.34 2.77
CA HIS A 41 4.20 13.37 1.90
C HIS A 41 4.07 12.46 0.67
N GLN A 42 3.00 11.66 0.60
CA GLN A 42 2.73 10.76 -0.50
C GLN A 42 1.89 11.46 -1.57
N ASN A 43 2.34 11.43 -2.82
CA ASN A 43 1.60 11.98 -3.97
C ASN A 43 0.51 10.97 -4.41
N PRO A 44 -0.80 11.27 -4.24
CA PRO A 44 -1.87 10.34 -4.59
C PRO A 44 -1.91 10.01 -6.09
N GLN A 45 -1.61 10.97 -6.96
CA GLN A 45 -1.67 10.80 -8.41
C GLN A 45 -0.59 9.85 -8.94
N GLN A 46 0.54 9.75 -8.24
CA GLN A 46 1.66 8.87 -8.63
C GLN A 46 1.68 7.53 -7.87
N LEU A 47 0.77 7.32 -6.91
CA LEU A 47 0.78 6.16 -6.02
C LEU A 47 0.76 4.82 -6.75
N SER A 48 -0.17 4.66 -7.70
CA SER A 48 -0.29 3.44 -8.52
C SER A 48 0.98 3.20 -9.36
N SER A 49 1.51 4.26 -9.99
CA SER A 49 2.74 4.17 -10.79
C SER A 49 3.93 3.71 -9.96
N ASN A 50 4.11 4.30 -8.77
CA ASN A 50 5.18 3.97 -7.84
C ASN A 50 5.05 2.52 -7.32
N LEU A 51 3.84 2.08 -7.00
CA LEU A 51 3.59 0.69 -6.61
C LEU A 51 4.05 -0.28 -7.71
N TRP A 52 3.58 -0.07 -8.95
CA TRP A 52 3.91 -1.00 -10.03
C TRP A 52 5.38 -0.92 -10.45
N ALA A 53 6.02 0.25 -10.30
CA ALA A 53 7.47 0.37 -10.46
C ALA A 53 8.23 -0.46 -9.40
N ALA A 54 7.82 -0.40 -8.13
CA ALA A 54 8.40 -1.19 -7.04
C ALA A 54 8.21 -2.70 -7.24
N VAL A 55 7.05 -3.13 -7.75
CA VAL A 55 6.78 -4.54 -8.11
C VAL A 55 7.69 -4.99 -9.26
N ARG A 56 7.79 -4.20 -10.34
CA ARG A 56 8.65 -4.52 -11.49
C ARG A 56 10.14 -4.54 -11.15
N ALA A 57 10.60 -3.64 -10.27
CA ALA A 57 11.99 -3.59 -9.81
C ALA A 57 12.44 -4.89 -9.10
N ARG A 58 11.48 -5.70 -8.60
CA ARG A 58 11.73 -7.01 -7.98
C ARG A 58 11.59 -8.19 -8.95
N GLY A 59 11.48 -7.92 -10.26
CA GLY A 59 11.24 -8.93 -11.29
C GLY A 59 9.85 -9.55 -11.22
N CYS A 60 8.90 -8.86 -10.58
CA CYS A 60 7.52 -9.29 -10.42
C CYS A 60 6.58 -8.48 -11.30
N GLN A 61 5.37 -8.99 -11.51
CA GLN A 61 4.35 -8.28 -12.29
C GLN A 61 2.95 -8.63 -11.81
N PHE A 62 2.07 -7.63 -11.82
CA PHE A 62 0.63 -7.78 -11.69
C PHE A 62 -0.01 -7.44 -13.04
N LEU A 63 -0.83 -8.34 -13.57
CA LEU A 63 -1.36 -8.27 -14.93
C LEU A 63 -2.72 -7.55 -15.04
N GLY A 64 -3.22 -7.03 -13.93
CA GLY A 64 -4.59 -6.54 -13.79
C GLY A 64 -5.52 -7.61 -13.22
N PRO A 65 -6.67 -7.23 -12.63
CA PRO A 65 -7.49 -8.13 -11.82
C PRO A 65 -7.88 -9.45 -12.52
N ALA A 66 -8.50 -9.36 -13.69
CA ALA A 66 -9.03 -10.53 -14.40
C ALA A 66 -7.93 -11.47 -14.93
N MET A 67 -6.88 -10.90 -15.52
CA MET A 67 -5.78 -11.68 -16.09
C MET A 67 -4.93 -12.34 -15.00
N GLN A 68 -4.74 -11.66 -13.87
CA GLN A 68 -3.99 -12.20 -12.74
C GLN A 68 -4.74 -13.37 -12.09
N GLU A 69 -6.06 -13.22 -11.88
CA GLU A 69 -6.89 -14.29 -11.34
C GLU A 69 -6.81 -15.56 -12.20
N GLU A 70 -6.96 -15.44 -13.51
CA GLU A 70 -6.87 -16.58 -14.43
C GLU A 70 -5.47 -17.20 -14.43
N ALA A 71 -4.42 -16.37 -14.42
CA ALA A 71 -3.04 -16.87 -14.34
C ALA A 71 -2.79 -17.67 -13.05
N LEU A 72 -3.29 -17.22 -11.90
CA LEU A 72 -3.17 -17.95 -10.63
C LEU A 72 -3.97 -19.25 -10.63
N LYS A 73 -5.19 -19.26 -11.20
CA LYS A 73 -5.99 -20.49 -11.37
C LYS A 73 -5.29 -21.51 -12.26
N LEU A 74 -4.61 -21.08 -13.32
CA LEU A 74 -3.82 -21.97 -14.18
C LEU A 74 -2.55 -22.49 -13.50
N VAL A 75 -1.90 -21.68 -12.65
CA VAL A 75 -0.78 -22.17 -11.82
C VAL A 75 -1.28 -23.23 -10.84
N LEU A 76 -2.44 -23.00 -10.22
CA LEU A 76 -3.05 -23.96 -9.30
C LEU A 76 -3.40 -25.27 -10.01
N LEU A 77 -4.09 -25.21 -11.15
CA LEU A 77 -4.41 -26.37 -11.99
C LEU A 77 -3.18 -27.23 -12.33
N ALA A 78 -2.01 -26.61 -12.50
CA ALA A 78 -0.78 -27.32 -12.85
C ALA A 78 -0.08 -27.99 -11.65
N LEU A 79 -0.39 -27.58 -10.41
CA LEU A 79 0.41 -27.90 -9.22
C LEU A 79 -0.40 -28.32 -7.99
N GLU A 80 -1.74 -28.26 -8.04
CA GLU A 80 -2.63 -28.58 -6.90
C GLU A 80 -2.60 -30.06 -6.51
N ASP A 81 -2.31 -30.95 -7.46
CA ASP A 81 -2.10 -32.38 -7.21
C ASP A 81 -0.73 -32.69 -6.58
N GLY A 82 0.11 -31.66 -6.40
CA GLY A 82 1.48 -31.81 -5.92
C GLY A 82 2.49 -32.14 -7.02
N SER A 83 2.15 -31.96 -8.29
CA SER A 83 3.11 -32.01 -9.39
C SER A 83 4.30 -31.08 -9.15
N ALA A 84 5.49 -31.53 -9.57
CA ALA A 84 6.72 -30.76 -9.47
C ALA A 84 7.21 -30.39 -10.88
N LEU A 85 7.08 -29.11 -11.24
CA LEU A 85 7.40 -28.62 -12.58
C LEU A 85 8.59 -27.67 -12.55
N SER A 86 9.40 -27.68 -13.61
CA SER A 86 10.40 -26.62 -13.79
C SER A 86 9.71 -25.30 -14.12
N ARG A 87 10.37 -24.17 -13.81
CA ARG A 87 9.84 -22.83 -14.13
C ARG A 87 9.46 -22.69 -15.61
N LYS A 88 10.29 -23.22 -16.52
CA LYS A 88 10.05 -23.18 -17.98
C LYS A 88 8.76 -23.91 -18.36
N VAL A 89 8.54 -25.11 -17.81
CA VAL A 89 7.36 -25.93 -18.09
C VAL A 89 6.10 -25.27 -17.55
N LEU A 90 6.13 -24.79 -16.29
CA LEU A 90 5.00 -24.09 -15.67
C LEU A 90 4.60 -22.82 -16.46
N VAL A 91 5.57 -22.00 -16.84
CA VAL A 91 5.32 -20.77 -17.61
C VAL A 91 4.68 -21.11 -18.97
N LEU A 92 5.19 -22.14 -19.67
CA LEU A 92 4.59 -22.58 -20.94
C LEU A 92 3.16 -23.09 -20.77
N PHE A 93 2.91 -23.89 -19.74
CA PHE A 93 1.58 -24.41 -19.43
C PHE A 93 0.54 -23.28 -19.27
N VAL A 94 0.91 -22.23 -18.52
CA VAL A 94 0.04 -21.09 -18.25
C VAL A 94 -0.14 -20.23 -19.50
N VAL A 95 0.93 -19.86 -20.21
CA VAL A 95 0.85 -19.00 -21.41
C VAL A 95 -0.05 -19.62 -22.47
N GLN A 96 0.13 -20.91 -22.79
CA GLN A 96 -0.66 -21.59 -23.83
C GLN A 96 -2.17 -21.60 -23.56
N ARG A 97 -2.56 -21.57 -22.28
CA ARG A 97 -3.97 -21.56 -21.87
C ARG A 97 -4.52 -20.16 -21.66
N LEU A 98 -3.66 -19.19 -21.34
CA LEU A 98 -4.07 -17.82 -21.06
C LEU A 98 -4.15 -16.95 -22.32
N GLU A 99 -3.22 -17.12 -23.27
CA GLU A 99 -3.08 -16.31 -24.48
C GLU A 99 -4.35 -16.23 -25.35
N PRO A 100 -5.15 -17.31 -25.53
CA PRO A 100 -6.39 -17.23 -26.31
C PRO A 100 -7.43 -16.23 -25.76
N ARG A 101 -7.42 -16.01 -24.44
CA ARG A 101 -8.34 -15.05 -23.77
C ARG A 101 -7.67 -13.70 -23.52
N PHE A 102 -6.35 -13.67 -23.37
CA PHE A 102 -5.55 -12.49 -23.10
C PHE A 102 -4.33 -12.44 -24.03
N PRO A 103 -4.46 -11.88 -25.25
CA PRO A 103 -3.41 -11.90 -26.27
C PRO A 103 -2.10 -11.22 -25.86
N GLN A 104 -2.13 -10.38 -24.84
CA GLN A 104 -0.94 -9.75 -24.24
C GLN A 104 -0.15 -10.67 -23.30
N ALA A 105 -0.62 -11.91 -23.06
CA ALA A 105 0.11 -12.90 -22.27
C ALA A 105 1.43 -13.27 -22.97
N SER A 106 2.52 -13.33 -22.21
CA SER A 106 3.82 -13.70 -22.74
C SER A 106 4.60 -14.54 -21.72
N LYS A 107 5.58 -15.30 -22.20
CA LYS A 107 6.48 -16.07 -21.33
C LYS A 107 7.15 -15.17 -20.27
N THR A 108 7.51 -13.95 -20.66
CA THR A 108 8.13 -12.97 -19.76
C THR A 108 7.16 -12.49 -18.68
N SER A 109 5.96 -12.04 -19.07
CA SER A 109 4.98 -11.51 -18.11
C SER A 109 4.48 -12.58 -17.13
N ILE A 110 4.24 -13.80 -17.61
CA ILE A 110 3.90 -14.94 -16.74
C ILE A 110 5.08 -15.39 -15.89
N GLY A 111 6.30 -15.35 -16.44
CA GLY A 111 7.52 -15.59 -15.67
C GLY A 111 7.65 -14.66 -14.46
N HIS A 112 7.24 -13.40 -14.59
CA HIS A 112 7.20 -12.43 -13.48
C HIS A 112 6.07 -12.67 -12.48
N VAL A 113 4.92 -13.22 -12.91
CA VAL A 113 3.86 -13.67 -11.98
C VAL A 113 4.35 -14.86 -11.15
N VAL A 114 5.00 -15.85 -11.79
CA VAL A 114 5.63 -16.97 -11.07
C VAL A 114 6.74 -16.48 -10.13
N GLN A 115 7.49 -15.44 -10.52
CA GLN A 115 8.49 -14.82 -9.65
C GLN A 115 7.86 -14.22 -8.39
N LEU A 116 6.68 -13.62 -8.51
CA LEU A 116 5.96 -13.06 -7.36
C LEU A 116 5.56 -14.15 -6.36
N LEU A 117 5.02 -15.27 -6.84
CA LEU A 117 4.71 -16.45 -6.01
C LEU A 117 5.96 -17.08 -5.39
N TYR A 118 7.08 -17.07 -6.12
CA TYR A 118 8.37 -17.51 -5.58
C TYR A 118 8.85 -16.61 -4.44
N ARG A 119 8.77 -15.29 -4.59
CA ARG A 119 9.10 -14.35 -3.50
C ARG A 119 8.18 -14.51 -2.30
N ALA A 120 6.90 -14.76 -2.57
CA ALA A 120 5.89 -15.08 -1.56
C ALA A 120 6.11 -16.45 -0.87
N SER A 121 7.19 -17.16 -1.22
CA SER A 121 7.53 -18.45 -0.62
C SER A 121 6.46 -19.52 -0.79
N CYS A 122 5.68 -19.45 -1.89
CA CYS A 122 4.61 -20.42 -2.17
C CYS A 122 5.11 -21.80 -2.62
N PHE A 123 6.37 -21.90 -3.03
CA PHE A 123 6.95 -23.11 -3.60
C PHE A 123 7.91 -23.81 -2.65
N LYS A 124 7.84 -25.15 -2.63
CA LYS A 124 8.96 -26.02 -2.26
C LYS A 124 9.83 -26.21 -3.51
N VAL A 125 11.11 -25.90 -3.40
CA VAL A 125 12.05 -25.92 -4.53
C VAL A 125 13.04 -27.05 -4.35
N THR A 126 13.06 -27.98 -5.31
CA THR A 126 13.99 -29.11 -5.31
C THR A 126 15.07 -28.88 -6.37
N LYS A 127 16.31 -28.72 -5.92
CA LYS A 127 17.48 -28.65 -6.81
C LYS A 127 17.80 -30.04 -7.37
N ARG A 128 18.24 -30.09 -8.62
CA ARG A 128 18.68 -31.31 -9.30
C ARG A 128 20.06 -31.03 -9.89
N ASP A 129 20.96 -32.00 -9.80
CA ASP A 129 22.31 -31.85 -10.34
C ASP A 129 22.24 -31.76 -11.87
N GLU A 130 22.91 -30.74 -12.42
CA GLU A 130 22.97 -30.44 -13.87
C GLU A 130 21.63 -30.25 -14.61
N ASP A 131 20.51 -30.08 -13.89
CA ASP A 131 19.19 -29.86 -14.49
C ASP A 131 18.41 -28.71 -13.79
N SER A 132 17.35 -28.22 -14.44
CA SER A 132 16.47 -27.18 -13.93
C SER A 132 15.83 -27.59 -12.61
N SER A 133 15.83 -26.68 -11.62
CA SER A 133 15.12 -26.89 -10.36
C SER A 133 13.63 -27.09 -10.58
N LEU A 134 13.03 -27.96 -9.76
CA LEU A 134 11.60 -28.22 -9.76
C LEU A 134 10.91 -27.40 -8.67
N MET A 135 9.69 -26.97 -8.96
CA MET A 135 8.84 -26.17 -8.09
C MET A 135 7.54 -26.92 -7.86
N GLN A 136 7.17 -27.08 -6.60
CA GLN A 136 5.92 -27.69 -6.17
C GLN A 136 5.20 -26.69 -5.26
N LEU A 137 3.88 -26.53 -5.40
CA LEU A 137 3.12 -25.74 -4.42
C LEU A 137 3.13 -26.44 -3.06
N LYS A 138 3.45 -25.67 -2.02
CA LYS A 138 3.28 -26.15 -0.63
C LYS A 138 1.79 -26.44 -0.38
N GLU A 139 1.51 -27.40 0.49
CA GLU A 139 0.16 -27.94 0.68
C GLU A 139 -0.85 -26.86 1.10
N GLU A 140 -0.44 -25.93 1.96
CA GLU A 140 -1.25 -24.81 2.42
C GLU A 140 -1.67 -23.83 1.32
N PHE A 141 -1.00 -23.84 0.16
CA PHE A 141 -1.29 -22.96 -0.98
C PHE A 141 -1.97 -23.66 -2.16
N ARG A 142 -2.46 -24.90 -1.98
CA ARG A 142 -3.16 -25.67 -3.04
C ARG A 142 -4.65 -25.35 -3.16
N THR A 143 -5.06 -24.17 -2.69
CA THR A 143 -6.39 -23.62 -2.92
C THR A 143 -6.25 -22.21 -3.47
N TYR A 144 -7.19 -21.78 -4.32
CA TYR A 144 -7.14 -20.45 -4.92
C TYR A 144 -7.14 -19.36 -3.84
N GLU A 145 -7.98 -19.50 -2.82
CA GLU A 145 -8.08 -18.53 -1.72
C GLU A 145 -6.75 -18.36 -0.96
N ALA A 146 -6.08 -19.46 -0.60
CA ALA A 146 -4.81 -19.39 0.11
C ALA A 146 -3.69 -18.84 -0.78
N LEU A 147 -3.58 -19.33 -2.02
CA LEU A 147 -2.57 -18.85 -2.98
C LEU A 147 -2.75 -17.36 -3.29
N ARG A 148 -4.00 -16.93 -3.50
CA ARG A 148 -4.35 -15.54 -3.80
C ARG A 148 -4.04 -14.63 -2.61
N ARG A 149 -4.38 -15.05 -1.39
CA ARG A 149 -4.05 -14.30 -0.17
C ARG A 149 -2.54 -14.09 -0.02
N GLU A 150 -1.74 -15.13 -0.25
CA GLU A 150 -0.27 -15.03 -0.14
C GLU A 150 0.32 -14.16 -1.26
N HIS A 151 -0.22 -14.27 -2.47
CA HIS A 151 0.08 -13.37 -3.59
C HIS A 151 -0.18 -11.90 -3.22
N ASP A 152 -1.37 -11.59 -2.70
CA ASP A 152 -1.74 -10.21 -2.35
C ASP A 152 -0.89 -9.68 -1.19
N SER A 153 -0.67 -10.52 -0.16
CA SER A 153 0.24 -10.25 0.96
C SER A 153 1.63 -9.84 0.48
N GLN A 154 2.20 -10.56 -0.49
CA GLN A 154 3.49 -10.23 -1.06
C GLN A 154 3.50 -8.88 -1.78
N ILE A 155 2.43 -8.49 -2.49
CA ILE A 155 2.34 -7.16 -3.12
C ILE A 155 2.25 -6.07 -2.05
N VAL A 156 1.48 -6.29 -0.97
CA VAL A 156 1.40 -5.35 0.16
C VAL A 156 2.77 -5.16 0.81
N GLN A 157 3.52 -6.25 1.05
CA GLN A 157 4.89 -6.17 1.57
C GLN A 157 5.81 -5.35 0.66
N ILE A 158 5.75 -5.56 -0.66
CA ILE A 158 6.54 -4.79 -1.63
C ILE A 158 6.23 -3.29 -1.53
N ALA A 159 4.95 -2.93 -1.34
CA ALA A 159 4.55 -1.55 -1.15
C ALA A 159 5.08 -0.97 0.18
N MET A 160 5.01 -1.73 1.27
CA MET A 160 5.55 -1.32 2.57
C MET A 160 7.07 -1.11 2.50
N GLU A 161 7.81 -2.02 1.89
CA GLU A 161 9.26 -1.87 1.65
C GLU A 161 9.60 -0.66 0.78
N ALA A 162 8.70 -0.26 -0.11
CA ALA A 162 8.83 0.94 -0.94
C ALA A 162 8.38 2.23 -0.23
N GLY A 163 7.99 2.16 1.05
CA GLY A 163 7.50 3.30 1.83
C GLY A 163 6.13 3.80 1.38
N LEU A 164 5.33 2.96 0.72
CA LEU A 164 3.99 3.31 0.25
C LEU A 164 2.95 2.89 1.29
N ARG A 165 2.09 3.82 1.68
CA ARG A 165 0.92 3.56 2.53
C ARG A 165 -0.34 3.64 1.68
N ILE A 166 -0.99 2.50 1.48
CA ILE A 166 -2.18 2.34 0.63
C ILE A 166 -3.32 1.81 1.49
N ALA A 167 -4.48 2.45 1.41
CA ALA A 167 -5.64 2.08 2.20
C ALA A 167 -6.34 0.80 1.67
N PRO A 168 -7.08 0.05 2.50
CA PRO A 168 -7.70 -1.22 2.10
C PRO A 168 -8.68 -1.10 0.90
N ASP A 169 -9.40 0.02 0.81
CA ASP A 169 -10.29 0.34 -0.30
C ASP A 169 -9.54 0.60 -1.60
N GLN A 170 -8.41 1.30 -1.54
CA GLN A 170 -7.51 1.48 -2.67
C GLN A 170 -6.89 0.14 -3.09
N TRP A 171 -6.49 -0.71 -2.14
CA TRP A 171 -5.99 -2.05 -2.45
C TRP A 171 -7.04 -2.94 -3.15
N SER A 172 -8.28 -2.91 -2.66
CA SER A 172 -9.41 -3.59 -3.32
C SER A 172 -9.55 -3.14 -4.78
N SER A 173 -9.47 -1.82 -5.02
CA SER A 173 -9.54 -1.27 -6.38
C SER A 173 -8.33 -1.70 -7.24
N LEU A 174 -7.12 -1.65 -6.68
CA LEU A 174 -5.87 -1.97 -7.40
C LEU A 174 -5.78 -3.46 -7.78
N LEU A 175 -6.12 -4.37 -6.87
CA LEU A 175 -5.92 -5.82 -7.04
C LEU A 175 -7.15 -6.55 -7.57
N TYR A 176 -8.35 -5.99 -7.38
CA TYR A 176 -9.61 -6.64 -7.75
C TYR A 176 -10.48 -5.80 -8.68
N GLY A 177 -10.19 -4.50 -8.84
CA GLY A 177 -11.02 -3.61 -9.66
C GLY A 177 -12.37 -3.28 -9.01
N ASP A 178 -12.52 -3.55 -7.72
CA ASP A 178 -13.79 -3.41 -7.01
C ASP A 178 -13.61 -2.83 -5.59
N GLN A 179 -14.69 -2.87 -4.80
CA GLN A 179 -14.72 -2.46 -3.40
C GLN A 179 -15.19 -3.58 -2.47
N SER A 180 -15.25 -4.82 -2.96
CA SER A 180 -15.79 -5.97 -2.21
C SER A 180 -14.73 -6.64 -1.33
N HIS A 181 -13.44 -6.44 -1.64
CA HIS A 181 -12.31 -7.08 -0.96
C HIS A 181 -11.65 -6.22 0.13
N LYS A 182 -12.29 -5.14 0.59
CA LYS A 182 -11.71 -4.23 1.61
C LYS A 182 -11.34 -4.96 2.91
N SER A 183 -12.23 -5.80 3.41
CA SER A 183 -12.04 -6.55 4.65
C SER A 183 -10.91 -7.59 4.52
N HIS A 184 -10.82 -8.24 3.36
CA HIS A 184 -9.72 -9.14 3.02
C HIS A 184 -8.37 -8.40 3.04
N MET A 185 -8.27 -7.26 2.35
CA MET A 185 -7.05 -6.45 2.33
C MET A 185 -6.70 -5.88 3.71
N GLN A 186 -7.70 -5.46 4.49
CA GLN A 186 -7.52 -5.05 5.88
C GLN A 186 -6.92 -6.20 6.71
N SER A 187 -7.46 -7.42 6.59
CA SER A 187 -6.94 -8.60 7.28
C SER A 187 -5.48 -8.91 6.91
N ILE A 188 -5.10 -8.74 5.64
CA ILE A 188 -3.71 -8.91 5.20
C ILE A 188 -2.81 -7.86 5.87
N ILE A 189 -3.19 -6.58 5.79
CA ILE A 189 -2.41 -5.48 6.37
C ILE A 189 -2.22 -5.69 7.87
N ASP A 190 -3.27 -6.06 8.60
CA ASP A 190 -3.21 -6.28 10.04
C ASP A 190 -2.31 -7.47 10.39
N LYS A 191 -2.30 -8.54 9.59
CA LYS A 191 -1.39 -9.69 9.79
C LYS A 191 0.07 -9.38 9.50
N LEU A 192 0.35 -8.39 8.65
CA LEU A 192 1.71 -7.94 8.35
C LEU A 192 2.26 -6.98 9.41
N GLN A 193 1.41 -6.46 10.30
CA GLN A 193 1.88 -5.64 11.41
C GLN A 193 2.61 -6.49 12.44
N THR A 194 3.80 -6.04 12.80
CA THR A 194 4.61 -6.60 13.88
C THR A 194 4.88 -5.50 14.91
N PRO A 195 5.30 -5.82 16.15
CA PRO A 195 5.74 -4.80 17.11
C PRO A 195 6.84 -3.88 16.54
N ALA A 196 7.69 -4.38 15.63
CA ALA A 196 8.74 -3.59 14.99
C ALA A 196 8.23 -2.63 13.90
N SER A 197 6.99 -2.80 13.41
CA SER A 197 6.43 -2.00 12.30
C SER A 197 6.35 -0.51 12.60
N PHE A 198 6.18 -0.12 13.87
CA PHE A 198 6.19 1.29 14.25
C PHE A 198 7.59 1.90 14.07
N ALA A 199 8.64 1.25 14.60
CA ALA A 199 10.02 1.73 14.43
C ALA A 199 10.42 1.80 12.94
N GLN A 200 10.02 0.81 12.13
CA GLN A 200 10.21 0.85 10.68
C GLN A 200 9.50 2.05 10.04
N SER A 201 8.26 2.35 10.44
CA SER A 201 7.51 3.50 9.93
C SER A 201 8.18 4.84 10.26
N VAL A 202 8.88 4.95 11.40
CA VAL A 202 9.66 6.16 11.76
C VAL A 202 10.84 6.35 10.79
N GLN A 203 11.52 5.26 10.42
CA GLN A 203 12.59 5.30 9.42
C GLN A 203 12.05 5.69 8.04
N GLU A 204 10.92 5.12 7.63
CA GLU A 204 10.25 5.47 6.37
C GLU A 204 9.86 6.96 6.32
N LEU A 205 9.31 7.51 7.42
CA LEU A 205 9.03 8.94 7.52
C LEU A 205 10.31 9.76 7.36
N THR A 206 11.40 9.35 8.00
CA THR A 206 12.70 10.04 7.88
C THR A 206 13.18 10.10 6.42
N ILE A 207 13.07 8.99 5.69
CA ILE A 207 13.40 8.93 4.25
C ILE A 207 12.48 9.86 3.44
N ALA A 208 11.17 9.86 3.74
CA ALA A 208 10.21 10.74 3.07
C ALA A 208 10.53 12.23 3.29
N LEU A 209 10.92 12.61 4.52
CA LEU A 209 11.32 13.97 4.88
C LEU A 209 12.61 14.40 4.19
N GLN A 210 13.61 13.51 4.09
CA GLN A 210 14.84 13.78 3.35
C GLN A 210 14.58 14.09 1.87
N ARG A 211 13.61 13.39 1.25
CA ARG A 211 13.24 13.62 -0.15
C ARG A 211 12.56 14.97 -0.37
N THR A 212 11.85 15.50 0.63
CA THR A 212 11.13 16.79 0.53
C THR A 212 11.89 17.96 1.14
N GLY A 213 13.03 17.72 1.79
CA GLY A 213 13.85 18.74 2.45
C GLY A 213 13.35 19.18 3.83
N ASP A 214 12.33 18.51 4.38
CA ASP A 214 11.74 18.76 5.71
C ASP A 214 11.48 20.24 6.08
N PRO A 215 10.66 20.99 5.31
CA PRO A 215 10.44 22.41 5.54
C PRO A 215 9.81 22.74 6.90
N ALA A 216 9.07 21.80 7.49
CA ALA A 216 8.42 21.96 8.79
C ALA A 216 9.28 21.48 9.97
N ASN A 217 10.52 21.04 9.71
CA ASN A 217 11.42 20.46 10.70
C ASN A 217 10.75 19.33 11.51
N LEU A 218 10.01 18.44 10.84
CA LEU A 218 9.36 17.29 11.46
C LEU A 218 10.36 16.29 12.04
N ASN A 219 11.61 16.29 11.57
CA ASN A 219 12.66 15.45 12.11
C ASN A 219 12.92 15.72 13.61
N ARG A 220 12.53 16.90 14.14
CA ARG A 220 12.55 17.18 15.60
C ARG A 220 11.68 16.22 16.42
N LEU A 221 10.67 15.58 15.80
CA LEU A 221 9.79 14.62 16.46
C LEU A 221 10.43 13.23 16.60
N ARG A 222 11.54 12.96 15.90
CA ARG A 222 12.14 11.62 15.82
C ARG A 222 12.48 11.00 17.19
N PRO A 223 13.14 11.67 18.14
CA PRO A 223 13.43 11.06 19.45
C PRO A 223 12.16 10.67 20.22
N HIS A 224 11.10 11.47 20.10
CA HIS A 224 9.81 11.21 20.72
C HIS A 224 9.11 10.01 20.07
N LEU A 225 9.19 9.90 18.74
CA LEU A 225 8.64 8.76 18.00
C LEU A 225 9.39 7.46 18.30
N GLU A 226 10.72 7.50 18.40
CA GLU A 226 11.54 6.35 18.78
C GLU A 226 11.23 5.89 20.21
N LEU A 227 11.06 6.83 21.15
CA LEU A 227 10.61 6.53 22.51
C LEU A 227 9.26 5.82 22.52
N LEU A 228 8.27 6.35 21.78
CA LEU A 228 6.95 5.73 21.69
C LEU A 228 6.99 4.35 21.02
N ALA A 229 7.85 4.17 20.01
CA ALA A 229 8.00 2.90 19.30
C ALA A 229 8.59 1.79 20.17
N ASN A 230 9.43 2.16 21.15
CA ASN A 230 10.05 1.24 22.11
C ASN A 230 9.12 0.80 23.25
N ILE A 231 7.90 1.35 23.34
CA ILE A 231 6.90 0.87 24.31
C ILE A 231 6.46 -0.54 23.90
N ASP A 232 6.52 -1.49 24.83
CA ASP A 232 6.05 -2.86 24.62
C ASP A 232 4.51 -2.87 24.50
N PRO A 233 3.94 -3.26 23.34
CA PRO A 233 2.50 -3.33 23.15
C PRO A 233 1.86 -4.59 23.77
N SER A 234 2.66 -5.57 24.23
CA SER A 234 2.18 -6.87 24.69
C SER A 234 1.24 -6.76 25.91
N PRO A 235 0.27 -7.70 26.05
CA PRO A 235 -0.59 -7.74 27.23
C PRO A 235 0.21 -7.98 28.52
N ASP A 236 1.34 -8.69 28.41
CA ASP A 236 2.20 -9.12 29.52
C ASP A 236 3.32 -8.11 29.86
N ALA A 237 3.33 -6.94 29.20
CA ALA A 237 4.29 -5.90 29.46
C ALA A 237 4.24 -5.45 30.94
N PRO A 238 5.41 -5.25 31.60
CA PRO A 238 5.45 -4.78 32.97
C PRO A 238 4.83 -3.37 33.09
N PRO A 239 4.25 -3.02 34.25
CA PRO A 239 3.72 -1.69 34.48
C PRO A 239 4.81 -0.62 34.34
N PRO A 240 4.50 0.54 33.74
CA PRO A 240 5.49 1.60 33.57
C PRO A 240 5.82 2.24 34.93
N THR A 241 7.08 2.66 35.08
CA THR A 241 7.46 3.58 36.16
C THR A 241 6.82 4.95 35.92
N TRP A 242 6.76 5.79 36.96
CA TRP A 242 6.26 7.17 36.83
C TRP A 242 7.04 7.98 35.79
N GLU A 243 8.36 7.81 35.76
CA GLU A 243 9.23 8.46 34.77
C GLU A 243 8.92 7.98 33.34
N GLN A 244 8.74 6.67 33.12
CA GLN A 244 8.36 6.12 31.82
C GLN A 244 6.98 6.64 31.37
N LEU A 245 6.03 6.73 32.31
CA LEU A 245 4.69 7.27 32.03
C LEU A 245 4.77 8.75 31.62
N GLU A 246 5.47 9.58 32.41
CA GLU A 246 5.65 11.00 32.10
C GLU A 246 6.29 11.18 30.72
N ASN A 247 7.42 10.52 30.48
CA ASN A 247 8.15 10.59 29.21
C ASN A 247 7.28 10.14 28.02
N GLY A 248 6.50 9.07 28.18
CA GLY A 248 5.57 8.58 27.16
C GLY A 248 4.45 9.59 26.86
N LEU A 249 3.86 10.19 27.89
CA LEU A 249 2.79 11.18 27.74
C LEU A 249 3.30 12.51 27.14
N VAL A 250 4.49 12.95 27.53
CA VAL A 250 5.16 14.12 26.93
C VAL A 250 5.47 13.85 25.46
N ALA A 251 6.02 12.68 25.14
CA ALA A 251 6.34 12.30 23.76
C ALA A 251 5.09 12.28 22.86
N VAL A 252 3.99 11.64 23.29
CA VAL A 252 2.76 11.60 22.49
C VAL A 252 2.14 12.99 22.34
N ARG A 253 2.17 13.84 23.38
CA ARG A 253 1.73 15.22 23.28
C ARG A 253 2.52 15.96 22.20
N THR A 254 3.86 15.94 22.27
CA THR A 254 4.74 16.63 21.31
C THR A 254 4.49 16.16 19.88
N VAL A 255 4.37 14.85 19.68
CA VAL A 255 4.12 14.25 18.35
C VAL A 255 2.76 14.64 17.80
N VAL A 256 1.69 14.59 18.60
CA VAL A 256 0.34 14.98 18.16
C VAL A 256 0.27 16.48 17.87
N HIS A 257 0.89 17.33 18.69
CA HIS A 257 0.99 18.76 18.40
C HIS A 257 1.74 19.03 17.10
N GLY A 258 2.86 18.35 16.87
CA GLY A 258 3.63 18.47 15.61
C GLY A 258 2.81 18.07 14.37
N LEU A 259 1.96 17.05 14.48
CA LEU A 259 1.04 16.69 13.39
C LEU A 259 0.03 17.80 13.10
N VAL A 260 -0.60 18.35 14.13
CA VAL A 260 -1.62 19.42 13.97
C VAL A 260 -0.98 20.67 13.35
N ASP A 261 0.18 21.08 13.87
CA ASP A 261 0.97 22.20 13.36
C ASP A 261 1.32 22.01 11.88
N TYR A 262 1.80 20.82 11.50
CA TYR A 262 2.08 20.50 10.11
C TYR A 262 0.83 20.59 9.22
N ILE A 263 -0.29 20.02 9.67
CA ILE A 263 -1.53 20.03 8.89
C ILE A 263 -2.03 21.47 8.67
N GLN A 264 -1.95 22.31 9.70
CA GLN A 264 -2.45 23.69 9.62
C GLN A 264 -1.56 24.60 8.78
N ASN A 265 -0.23 24.45 8.89
CA ASN A 265 0.72 25.41 8.35
C ASN A 265 1.42 24.94 7.07
N HIS A 266 1.47 23.62 6.81
CA HIS A 266 2.28 23.04 5.74
C HIS A 266 1.53 22.05 4.84
N SER A 267 0.31 21.62 5.20
CA SER A 267 -0.49 20.78 4.31
C SER A 267 -1.06 21.60 3.17
N LYS A 268 -0.76 21.18 1.94
CA LYS A 268 -1.27 21.80 0.70
C LYS A 268 -2.80 21.74 0.54
N LYS A 269 -3.52 21.10 1.46
CA LYS A 269 -5.00 21.05 1.45
C LYS A 269 -5.68 22.39 1.78
N GLY A 270 -4.94 23.40 2.25
CA GLY A 270 -5.48 24.73 2.54
C GLY A 270 -5.51 25.72 1.36
N ALA A 271 -4.93 25.38 0.20
CA ALA A 271 -4.76 26.32 -0.92
C ALA A 271 -5.41 25.83 -2.23
N ASP A 272 -6.61 25.23 -2.14
CA ASP A 272 -7.40 24.83 -3.31
C ASP A 272 -8.71 25.64 -3.43
N GLN A 273 -8.59 26.94 -3.16
CA GLN A 273 -9.50 27.94 -3.73
C GLN A 273 -8.61 29.04 -4.32
N GLN A 274 -8.72 29.22 -5.64
CA GLN A 274 -8.00 30.19 -6.47
C GLN A 274 -6.62 29.75 -6.98
N GLN A 275 -6.55 28.62 -7.69
CA GLN A 275 -5.73 28.63 -8.90
C GLN A 275 -6.58 29.22 -10.03
N PRO A 276 -6.17 30.32 -10.68
CA PRO A 276 -6.77 30.73 -11.95
C PRO A 276 -6.63 29.56 -12.92
N PRO A 277 -7.65 29.27 -13.76
CA PRO A 277 -7.66 28.08 -14.59
C PRO A 277 -6.38 28.02 -15.41
N GLN A 278 -5.50 27.09 -15.08
CA GLN A 278 -4.32 26.82 -15.87
C GLN A 278 -4.80 26.49 -17.28
N HIS A 279 -4.39 27.34 -18.21
CA HIS A 279 -4.66 27.27 -19.64
C HIS A 279 -4.86 25.83 -20.12
N SER A 280 -6.13 25.51 -20.40
CA SER A 280 -6.49 24.40 -21.28
C SER A 280 -5.60 24.52 -22.51
N LYS A 281 -4.76 23.51 -22.74
CA LYS A 281 -4.01 23.37 -23.98
C LYS A 281 -4.98 23.62 -25.15
N TYR A 282 -4.69 24.63 -25.96
CA TYR A 282 -5.43 25.07 -27.15
C TYR A 282 -6.14 23.89 -27.82
N LYS A 283 -7.48 23.90 -27.83
CA LYS A 283 -8.26 22.79 -28.38
C LYS A 283 -8.37 22.98 -29.90
N THR A 284 -7.41 22.44 -30.66
CA THR A 284 -7.27 22.71 -32.11
C THR A 284 -8.32 22.04 -33.01
N TYR A 285 -9.18 21.16 -32.49
CA TYR A 285 -10.20 20.45 -33.27
C TYR A 285 -11.54 20.33 -32.53
N MET A 286 -12.64 20.45 -33.27
CA MET A 286 -14.01 20.34 -32.74
C MET A 286 -14.35 18.91 -32.35
N CYS A 287 -14.97 18.74 -31.18
CA CYS A 287 -15.38 17.44 -30.67
C CYS A 287 -16.51 16.85 -31.51
N ARG A 288 -16.26 15.66 -32.05
CA ARG A 288 -17.24 14.93 -32.89
C ARG A 288 -18.51 14.57 -32.11
N ASP A 289 -18.36 14.14 -30.85
CA ASP A 289 -19.48 13.73 -30.00
C ASP A 289 -20.39 14.92 -29.67
N MET A 290 -19.80 16.08 -29.35
CA MET A 290 -20.55 17.31 -29.11
C MET A 290 -21.31 17.75 -30.36
N LYS A 291 -20.66 17.72 -31.52
CA LYS A 291 -21.26 18.15 -32.80
C LYS A 291 -22.39 17.22 -33.26
N GLN A 292 -22.29 15.91 -33.02
CA GLN A 292 -23.26 14.93 -33.53
C GLN A 292 -24.39 14.62 -32.55
N ARG A 293 -24.14 14.66 -31.24
CA ARG A 293 -25.10 14.20 -30.21
C ARG A 293 -25.59 15.30 -29.29
N GLY A 294 -25.06 16.53 -29.42
CA GLY A 294 -25.35 17.63 -28.51
C GLY A 294 -24.81 17.42 -27.08
N GLY A 295 -23.98 16.39 -26.87
CA GLY A 295 -23.41 16.05 -25.58
C GLY A 295 -22.17 15.17 -25.70
N CYS A 296 -21.09 15.55 -25.01
CA CYS A 296 -19.86 14.78 -24.95
C CYS A 296 -19.74 14.04 -23.61
N PRO A 297 -19.53 12.71 -23.60
CA PRO A 297 -19.38 11.94 -22.35
C PRO A 297 -18.12 12.33 -21.54
N ARG A 298 -17.18 13.04 -22.16
CA ARG A 298 -15.97 13.57 -21.51
C ARG A 298 -16.17 14.95 -20.87
N GLY A 299 -17.30 15.63 -21.07
CA GLY A 299 -17.61 16.92 -20.43
C GLY A 299 -16.46 17.95 -20.53
N ALA A 300 -16.19 18.65 -19.42
CA ALA A 300 -15.15 19.68 -19.37
C ALA A 300 -13.71 19.13 -19.50
N SER A 301 -13.48 17.82 -19.32
CA SER A 301 -12.18 17.18 -19.50
C SER A 301 -11.92 16.69 -20.93
N CYS A 302 -12.83 16.96 -21.86
CA CYS A 302 -12.64 16.65 -23.28
C CYS A 302 -11.49 17.46 -23.87
N THR A 303 -10.55 16.78 -24.53
CA THR A 303 -9.40 17.38 -25.21
C THR A 303 -9.75 18.05 -26.55
N PHE A 304 -11.02 18.00 -26.98
CA PHE A 304 -11.53 18.59 -28.22
C PHE A 304 -12.52 19.71 -27.90
N ALA A 305 -12.61 20.72 -28.77
CA ALA A 305 -13.42 21.92 -28.56
C ALA A 305 -14.93 21.59 -28.60
N HIS A 306 -15.69 22.12 -27.65
CA HIS A 306 -17.15 21.97 -27.59
C HIS A 306 -17.91 23.17 -28.16
N SER A 307 -17.21 24.27 -28.43
CA SER A 307 -17.73 25.48 -29.06
C SER A 307 -16.67 26.12 -29.96
N GLN A 308 -17.08 27.06 -30.80
CA GLN A 308 -16.16 27.82 -31.64
C GLN A 308 -15.21 28.69 -30.80
N GLU A 309 -15.69 29.25 -29.69
CA GLU A 309 -14.87 30.00 -28.73
C GLU A 309 -13.79 29.12 -28.06
N GLU A 310 -14.03 27.82 -27.88
CA GLU A 310 -13.02 26.88 -27.38
C GLU A 310 -11.96 26.51 -28.42
N LEU A 311 -12.25 26.70 -29.71
CA LEU A 311 -11.34 26.39 -30.82
C LEU A 311 -10.34 27.53 -31.09
N GLU A 312 -10.77 28.77 -30.81
CA GLU A 312 -10.03 30.01 -31.09
C GLU A 312 -9.22 30.53 -29.88
N LYS A 313 -9.27 29.80 -28.75
CA LYS A 313 -8.53 30.07 -27.51
C LYS A 313 -7.32 29.18 -27.32
#